data_AF-F0GEK2-F1
#
_entry.id   AF-F0GEK2-F1
#
_cell.length_a   1.000
_cell.length_b   1.000
_cell.length_c   1.000
_cell.angle_alpha   90.00
_cell.angle_beta   90.00
_cell.angle_gamma   90.00
#
_symmetry.space_group_name_H-M   'P 1'
#
loop_
_entity.id
_entity.type
_entity.pdbx_description
1 polymer ?
#
loop_
_entity_poly.entity_id
_entity_poly.type
_entity_poly.pdbx_seq_one_letter_code
_entity_poly.pdbx_strand_id
1 'polypeptide(L)'
;MPRGEPLYWCTGPDSRITGHETVLPLAMHPEPSVSRRRVLESLEAVGRPYRIAVVSSSVAVLRAAASAGLGVSAFAGYVIPAGL
;
A
#
# COMPACT_ATOMS: atom_id res chain seq x y z
N MET A 1 12.89 -12.90 -14.99
CA MET A 1 12.26 -12.99 -13.65
C MET A 1 10.80 -13.35 -13.83
N PRO A 2 10.19 -14.21 -12.99
CA PRO A 2 8.79 -14.55 -13.14
C PRO A 2 7.98 -13.26 -13.01
N ARG A 3 6.99 -13.07 -13.89
CA ARG A 3 6.04 -11.96 -13.77
C ARG A 3 5.22 -12.23 -12.52
N GLY A 4 5.72 -11.80 -11.36
CA GLY A 4 5.02 -11.89 -10.09
C GLY A 4 3.68 -11.17 -10.24
N GLU A 5 2.66 -11.70 -9.59
CA GLU A 5 1.30 -11.19 -9.69
C GLU A 5 1.26 -9.65 -9.49
N PRO A 6 0.54 -8.89 -10.34
CA PRO A 6 0.45 -7.45 -10.21
C PRO A 6 -0.04 -7.05 -8.81
N LEU A 7 0.57 -6.00 -8.27
CA LEU A 7 0.09 -5.34 -7.06
C LEU A 7 -0.67 -4.08 -7.48
N TYR A 8 -1.79 -3.84 -6.83
CA TYR A 8 -2.66 -2.72 -7.06
C TYR A 8 -2.59 -1.79 -5.86
N TRP A 9 -2.34 -0.51 -6.10
CA TRP A 9 -2.42 0.54 -5.09
C TRP A 9 -3.88 0.74 -4.70
N CYS A 10 -4.17 0.72 -3.40
CA CYS A 10 -5.52 0.70 -2.85
C CYS A 10 -5.67 1.76 -1.76
N THR A 11 -6.79 2.48 -1.79
CA THR A 11 -7.20 3.44 -0.76
C THR A 11 -8.73 3.45 -0.66
N GLY A 12 -9.29 3.94 0.44
CA GLY A 12 -10.74 4.00 0.60
C GLY A 12 -11.41 4.95 -0.39
N PRO A 13 -12.68 4.72 -0.76
CA PRO A 13 -13.46 5.63 -1.61
C PRO A 13 -13.60 7.03 -1.00
N ASP A 14 -13.67 7.13 0.33
CA ASP A 14 -13.74 8.39 1.08
C ASP A 14 -12.38 8.88 1.60
N SER A 15 -11.29 8.21 1.19
CA SER A 15 -9.94 8.57 1.59
C SER A 15 -9.56 9.94 1.01
N ARG A 16 -8.94 10.78 1.84
CA ARG A 16 -8.37 12.05 1.39
C ARG A 16 -7.03 11.89 0.68
N ILE A 17 -6.49 10.67 0.63
CA ILE A 17 -5.24 10.39 -0.08
C ILE A 17 -5.55 10.32 -1.58
N THR A 18 -4.90 11.21 -2.32
CA THR A 18 -5.10 11.42 -3.76
C THR A 18 -4.00 10.76 -4.61
N GLY A 19 -2.89 10.37 -3.99
CA GLY A 19 -1.70 9.92 -4.70
C GLY A 19 -0.83 11.06 -5.25
N HIS A 20 -1.17 12.32 -4.96
CA HIS A 20 -0.38 13.51 -5.30
C HIS A 20 0.38 14.11 -4.09
N GLU A 21 0.36 13.44 -2.94
CA GLU A 21 1.06 13.90 -1.75
C GLU A 21 2.57 13.97 -2.00
N THR A 22 3.20 15.04 -1.50
CA THR A 22 4.66 15.22 -1.55
C THR A 22 5.40 14.03 -0.94
N VAL A 23 4.85 13.46 0.14
CA VAL A 23 5.32 12.23 0.78
C VAL A 23 4.16 11.26 0.93
N LEU A 24 4.21 10.14 0.22
CA LEU A 24 3.15 9.14 0.22
C LEU A 24 3.12 8.36 1.55
N PRO A 25 2.02 8.41 2.33
CA PRO A 25 1.91 7.58 3.53
C PRO A 25 1.57 6.14 3.14
N LEU A 26 2.34 5.17 3.64
CA LEU A 26 2.17 3.76 3.33
C LEU A 26 1.62 2.97 4.53
N ALA A 27 0.67 2.08 4.25
CA ALA A 27 0.18 1.07 5.19
C ALA A 27 0.58 -0.31 4.67
N MET A 28 1.51 -0.98 5.36
CA MET A 28 2.16 -2.21 4.85
C MET A 28 2.30 -3.31 5.90
N HIS A 29 2.55 -4.53 5.43
CA HIS A 29 2.96 -5.63 6.29
C HIS A 29 4.35 -5.38 6.91
N PRO A 30 4.65 -5.99 8.09
CA PRO A 30 5.99 -5.98 8.65
C PRO A 30 6.96 -6.77 7.77
N GLU A 31 8.26 -6.58 7.99
CA GLU A 31 9.28 -7.41 7.37
C GLU A 31 9.36 -8.78 8.06
N PRO A 32 9.70 -9.86 7.32
CA PRO A 32 9.91 -9.90 5.87
C PRO A 32 8.58 -9.92 5.10
N SER A 33 8.49 -9.13 4.02
CA SER A 33 7.30 -9.13 3.14
C SER A 33 7.66 -8.86 1.69
N VAL A 34 7.28 -9.79 0.80
CA VAL A 34 7.49 -9.68 -0.64
C VAL A 34 6.70 -8.51 -1.23
N SER A 35 5.46 -8.30 -0.78
CA SER A 35 4.64 -7.17 -1.25
C SER A 35 5.23 -5.84 -0.81
N ARG A 36 5.64 -5.72 0.48
CA ARG A 36 6.34 -4.54 1.01
C ARG A 36 7.57 -4.22 0.17
N ARG A 37 8.46 -5.19 -0.05
CA ARG A 37 9.68 -5.00 -0.83
C ARG A 37 9.38 -4.49 -2.24
N ARG A 38 8.44 -5.12 -2.96
CA ARG A 38 8.06 -4.71 -4.32
C ARG A 38 7.46 -3.31 -4.38
N VAL A 39 6.66 -2.94 -3.38
CA VAL A 39 6.10 -1.59 -3.24
C VAL A 39 7.22 -0.56 -3.09
N LEU A 40 8.16 -0.80 -2.17
CA LEU A 40 9.27 0.12 -1.93
C LEU A 40 10.19 0.24 -3.14
N GLU A 41 10.57 -0.88 -3.76
CA GLU A 41 11.36 -0.91 -5.00
C GLU A 41 10.69 -0.09 -6.12
N SER A 42 9.35 -0.17 -6.24
CA SER A 42 8.62 0.58 -7.27
C SER A 42 8.61 2.09 -7.04
N LEU A 43 8.57 2.54 -5.77
CA LEU A 43 8.62 3.96 -5.41
C LEU A 43 10.03 4.51 -5.57
N GLU A 44 11.03 3.74 -5.15
CA GLU A 44 12.45 4.08 -5.28
C GLU A 44 12.85 4.23 -6.76
N ALA A 45 12.38 3.33 -7.63
CA ALA A 45 12.68 3.38 -9.06
C ALA A 45 12.21 4.68 -9.75
N VAL A 46 11.20 5.35 -9.21
CA VAL A 46 10.68 6.62 -9.74
C VAL A 46 11.02 7.82 -8.84
N GLY A 47 11.84 7.64 -7.82
CA GLY A 47 12.21 8.68 -6.86
C GLY A 47 11.02 9.27 -6.09
N ARG A 48 9.95 8.50 -5.87
CA ARG A 48 8.76 8.98 -5.18
C ARG A 48 8.98 8.98 -3.66
N PRO A 49 8.93 10.14 -2.97
CA PRO A 49 9.09 10.15 -1.52
C PRO A 49 7.92 9.47 -0.83
N TYR A 50 8.23 8.69 0.21
CA TYR A 50 7.24 7.95 0.99
C TYR A 50 7.62 7.91 2.47
N ARG A 51 6.65 7.59 3.31
CA ARG A 51 6.86 7.26 4.72
C ARG A 51 6.02 6.05 5.12
N ILE A 52 6.50 5.27 6.07
CA ILE A 52 5.73 4.17 6.65
C ILE A 52 4.81 4.77 7.72
N ALA A 53 3.51 4.85 7.43
CA ALA A 53 2.52 5.41 8.36
C ALA A 53 1.90 4.31 9.25
N VAL A 54 1.65 3.13 8.69
CA VAL A 54 1.06 1.99 9.42
C VAL A 54 1.81 0.71 9.07
N VAL A 55 2.11 -0.10 10.09
CA VAL A 55 2.65 -1.45 9.91
C VAL A 55 1.76 -2.45 10.64
N SER A 56 1.28 -3.48 9.96
CA SER A 56 0.49 -4.55 10.60
C SER A 56 0.52 -5.85 9.81
N SER A 57 0.57 -6.98 10.52
CA SER A 57 0.35 -8.31 9.93
C SER A 57 -1.13 -8.58 9.62
N SER A 58 -2.06 -7.77 10.13
CA SER A 58 -3.49 -7.93 9.92
C SER A 58 -3.97 -7.20 8.66
N VAL A 59 -4.52 -7.95 7.71
CA VAL A 59 -5.18 -7.39 6.51
C VAL A 59 -6.33 -6.46 6.91
N ALA A 60 -7.05 -6.76 7.99
CA ALA A 60 -8.13 -5.91 8.48
C ALA A 60 -7.63 -4.53 8.93
N VAL A 61 -6.46 -4.48 9.58
CA VAL A 61 -5.83 -3.21 10.00
C VAL A 61 -5.34 -2.43 8.79
N LEU A 62 -4.70 -3.08 7.82
CA LEU A 62 -4.25 -2.41 6.59
C LEU A 62 -5.42 -1.87 5.77
N ARG A 63 -6.50 -2.65 5.64
CA ARG A 63 -7.77 -2.20 5.05
C ARG A 63 -8.32 -0.99 5.80
N ALA A 64 -8.43 -1.06 7.13
CA ALA A 64 -8.96 0.06 7.92
C ALA A 64 -8.12 1.34 7.77
N ALA A 65 -6.79 1.20 7.75
CA ALA A 65 -5.89 2.33 7.51
C ALA A 65 -6.07 2.95 6.12
N ALA A 66 -6.22 2.10 5.09
CA ALA A 66 -6.47 2.54 3.72
C ALA A 66 -7.85 3.21 3.57
N SER A 67 -8.90 2.62 4.15
CA SER A 67 -10.25 3.17 4.15
C SER A 67 -10.34 4.50 4.90
N ALA A 68 -9.61 4.65 6.01
CA ALA A 68 -9.59 5.87 6.83
C ALA A 68 -8.66 6.97 6.29
N GLY A 69 -7.95 6.74 5.18
CA GLY A 69 -6.99 7.70 4.62
C GLY A 69 -5.74 7.91 5.48
N LEU A 70 -5.35 6.91 6.29
CA LEU A 70 -4.13 6.94 7.09
C LEU A 70 -2.89 6.48 6.29
N GLY A 71 -3.10 5.75 5.20
CA GLY A 71 -2.04 5.33 4.27
C GLY A 71 -2.59 4.62 3.04
N VAL A 72 -1.78 4.52 1.99
CA VAL A 72 -2.06 3.67 0.83
C VAL A 72 -1.50 2.29 1.07
N SER A 73 -2.25 1.24 0.75
CA SER A 73 -1.79 -0.14 0.77
C SER A 73 -1.65 -0.68 -0.66
N ALA A 74 -0.96 -1.80 -0.83
CA ALA A 74 -0.93 -2.51 -2.10
C ALA A 74 -1.25 -3.99 -1.92
N PHE A 75 -2.20 -4.49 -2.71
CA PHE A 75 -2.68 -5.87 -2.65
C PHE A 75 -2.57 -6.53 -4.02
N ALA A 76 -2.39 -7.85 -4.05
CA ALA A 76 -2.55 -8.60 -5.28
C ALA A 76 -4.04 -8.63 -5.70
N GLY A 77 -4.31 -8.71 -7.00
CA GLY A 77 -5.66 -8.50 -7.55
C GLY A 77 -6.73 -9.41 -6.93
N TYR A 78 -6.40 -10.68 -6.71
CA TYR A 78 -7.30 -11.67 -6.11
C TYR A 78 -7.62 -11.47 -4.61
N VAL A 79 -6.90 -10.58 -3.92
CA VAL A 79 -7.02 -10.34 -2.47
C VAL A 79 -7.22 -8.87 -2.11
N ILE A 80 -7.69 -8.04 -3.06
CA ILE A 80 -8.09 -6.67 -2.74
C ILE A 80 -9.28 -6.73 -1.77
N PRO A 81 -9.17 -6.17 -0.55
CA PRO A 81 -10.26 -6.20 0.40
C PRO A 81 -11.44 -5.34 -0.10
N ALA A 82 -12.67 -5.79 0.15
CA ALA A 82 -13.87 -5.04 -0.25
C ALA A 82 -13.90 -3.62 0.34
N GLY A 83 -14.32 -2.64 -0.46
CA GLY A 83 -14.40 -1.23 -0.04
C GLY A 83 -13.07 -0.48 -0.06
N LEU A 84 -12.11 -0.98 -0.85
CA LEU A 84 -10.88 -0.30 -1.28
C LEU A 84 -10.85 -0.18 -2.81
#